data_AF-A0A6M1ZY01-F1
#
_entry.id   AF-A0A6M1ZY01-F1
#
_cell.length_a   1.000
_cell.length_b   1.000
_cell.length_c   1.000
_cell.angle_alpha   90.00
_cell.angle_beta   90.00
_cell.angle_gamma   90.00
#
_symmetry.space_group_name_H-M   'P 1'
#
loop_
_entity.id
_entity.type
_entity.pdbx_description
1 polymer ?
#
loop_
_entity_poly.entity_id
_entity_poly.type
_entity_poly.pdbx_seq_one_letter_code
_entity_poly.pdbx_strand_id
1 'polypeptide(L)'
;MDAMTRAYLSHTKVHVEESKPLPLSATINTVCEKFQNGEGFTLAEDLEHINYEGTHFYGIHRDKQMKSNVSTTVKAYQAMKSHVLSLMELDPSTPVYQIVGDSAAYGHEGTQRTMEFLRNVITPEALVLYGYTGHFEKDGTRCVNASVSDFITAENRPALGNIVGYHTPAALENWNCSGPDLKHYFLVYGDDESKEGGKGTVFGDDVTSSDYFSDYLLLCEGGVQSFRQACNFLLLGKPVYTITDLRGEKTASAVIEKTGERKKYFA
;
A
#
# COMPACT_ATOMS: atom_id res chain seq x y z
N MET A 1 24.35 -24.39 -48.18
CA MET A 1 23.16 -24.77 -47.37
C MET A 1 22.08 -25.25 -48.31
N ASP A 2 21.81 -26.55 -48.25
CA ASP A 2 20.82 -27.29 -49.04
C ASP A 2 19.39 -26.78 -48.74
N ALA A 3 18.51 -26.81 -49.74
CA ALA A 3 17.09 -26.50 -49.64
C ALA A 3 16.37 -27.31 -48.54
N MET A 4 16.82 -28.53 -48.23
CA MET A 4 16.30 -29.33 -47.10
C MET A 4 16.60 -28.71 -45.72
N THR A 5 17.74 -28.03 -45.56
CA THR A 5 18.07 -27.36 -44.29
C THR A 5 17.21 -26.10 -44.05
N ARG A 6 16.76 -25.43 -45.12
CA ARG A 6 15.84 -24.29 -45.01
C ARG A 6 14.40 -24.71 -44.69
N ALA A 7 13.98 -25.90 -45.15
CA ALA A 7 12.66 -26.43 -44.82
C ALA A 7 12.55 -26.82 -43.34
N TYR A 8 13.60 -27.42 -42.75
CA TYR A 8 13.59 -27.87 -41.36
C TYR A 8 13.56 -26.73 -40.33
N LEU A 9 14.17 -25.58 -40.65
CA LEU A 9 14.18 -24.40 -39.77
C LEU A 9 12.91 -23.52 -39.88
N SER A 10 11.97 -23.85 -40.79
CA SER A 10 10.75 -23.06 -41.01
C SER A 10 9.52 -23.55 -40.23
N HIS A 11 9.60 -24.70 -39.55
CA HIS A 11 8.44 -25.36 -38.94
C HIS A 11 8.53 -25.58 -37.43
N THR A 12 9.41 -24.85 -36.75
CA THR A 12 9.39 -24.77 -35.28
C THR A 12 9.24 -23.32 -34.85
N LYS A 13 8.14 -22.68 -35.26
CA LYS A 13 7.56 -21.62 -34.42
C LYS A 13 7.04 -22.33 -33.17
N VAL A 14 7.92 -22.49 -32.19
CA VAL A 14 7.48 -22.69 -30.81
C VAL A 14 6.65 -21.44 -30.50
N HIS A 15 5.33 -21.59 -30.54
CA HIS A 15 4.46 -20.66 -29.83
C HIS A 15 4.85 -20.83 -28.36
N VAL A 16 5.79 -20.01 -27.92
CA VAL A 16 5.92 -19.70 -26.50
C VAL A 16 4.62 -18.97 -26.20
N GLU A 17 3.63 -19.70 -25.68
CA GLU A 17 2.53 -19.06 -24.97
C GLU A 17 3.21 -18.32 -23.82
N GLU A 18 3.40 -17.01 -24.00
CA GLU A 18 3.75 -16.13 -22.89
C GLU A 18 2.65 -16.31 -21.86
N SER A 19 2.98 -17.01 -20.77
CA SER A 19 2.07 -17.21 -19.66
C SER A 19 1.64 -15.82 -19.18
N LYS A 20 0.33 -15.56 -19.21
CA LYS A 20 -0.20 -14.29 -18.71
C LYS A 20 0.27 -14.11 -17.25
N PRO A 21 0.74 -12.91 -16.87
CA PRO A 21 1.15 -12.65 -15.50
C PRO A 21 -0.01 -12.95 -14.55
N LEU A 22 0.33 -13.51 -13.39
CA LEU A 22 -0.66 -13.82 -12.36
C LEU A 22 -1.38 -12.53 -11.91
N PRO A 23 -2.67 -12.61 -11.54
CA PRO A 23 -3.33 -11.52 -10.83
C PRO A 23 -2.55 -11.16 -9.57
N LEU A 24 -2.42 -9.87 -9.24
CA LEU A 24 -1.64 -9.42 -8.09
C LEU A 24 -2.05 -10.11 -6.77
N SER A 25 -3.35 -10.42 -6.58
CA SER A 25 -3.80 -11.16 -5.39
C SER A 25 -3.16 -12.54 -5.27
N ALA A 26 -3.00 -13.26 -6.39
CA ALA A 26 -2.32 -14.55 -6.44
C ALA A 26 -0.80 -14.37 -6.24
N THR A 27 -0.21 -13.35 -6.85
CA THR A 27 1.21 -13.00 -6.64
C THR A 27 1.51 -12.73 -5.17
N ILE A 28 0.67 -11.96 -4.46
CA ILE A 28 0.83 -11.67 -3.04
C ILE A 28 0.81 -12.97 -2.23
N ASN A 29 -0.15 -13.87 -2.48
CA ASN A 29 -0.20 -15.16 -1.77
C ASN A 29 1.09 -15.97 -1.98
N THR A 30 1.56 -16.07 -3.22
CA THR A 30 2.82 -16.78 -3.53
C THR A 30 4.03 -16.12 -2.86
N VAL A 31 4.10 -14.79 -2.84
CA VAL A 31 5.21 -14.08 -2.20
C VAL A 31 5.17 -14.22 -0.68
N CYS A 32 4.00 -14.23 -0.05
CA CYS A 32 3.85 -14.53 1.38
C CYS A 32 4.41 -15.92 1.72
N GLU A 33 4.03 -16.96 0.96
CA GLU A 33 4.54 -18.33 1.15
C GLU A 33 6.07 -18.37 1.04
N LYS A 34 6.64 -17.65 0.07
CA LYS A 34 8.09 -17.55 -0.10
C LYS A 34 8.78 -16.90 1.09
N PHE A 35 8.23 -15.80 1.62
CA PHE A 35 8.77 -15.18 2.84
C PHE A 35 8.67 -16.13 4.04
N GLN A 36 7.54 -16.81 4.23
CA GLN A 36 7.35 -17.80 5.31
C GLN A 36 8.37 -18.95 5.23
N ASN A 37 8.74 -19.36 4.01
CA ASN A 37 9.76 -20.40 3.77
C ASN A 37 11.20 -19.88 3.84
N GLY A 38 11.41 -18.58 4.13
CA GLY A 38 12.74 -17.97 4.19
C GLY A 38 13.43 -17.88 2.82
N GLU A 39 12.66 -17.79 1.73
CA GLU A 39 13.18 -17.63 0.36
C GLU A 39 13.52 -16.17 0.01
N GLY A 40 13.29 -15.22 0.92
CA GLY A 40 13.63 -13.82 0.75
C GLY A 40 15.12 -13.52 0.93
N PHE A 41 15.63 -12.51 0.22
CA PHE A 41 16.95 -11.96 0.48
C PHE A 41 16.87 -10.93 1.61
N THR A 42 17.65 -11.10 2.68
CA THR A 42 17.67 -10.14 3.80
C THR A 42 18.31 -8.81 3.38
N LEU A 43 17.53 -7.73 3.39
CA LEU A 43 18.03 -6.36 3.15
C LEU A 43 18.51 -5.69 4.42
N ALA A 44 17.76 -5.88 5.51
CA ALA A 44 18.05 -5.35 6.83
C ALA A 44 17.47 -6.29 7.89
N GLU A 45 17.75 -6.02 9.16
CA GLU A 45 17.24 -6.84 10.27
C GLU A 45 15.70 -6.93 10.24
N ASP A 46 15.17 -8.12 9.95
CA ASP A 46 13.74 -8.45 9.76
C ASP A 46 13.07 -7.91 8.49
N LEU A 47 13.81 -7.22 7.60
CA LEU A 47 13.33 -6.85 6.28
C LEU A 47 13.93 -7.76 5.21
N GLU A 48 13.06 -8.45 4.50
CA GLU A 48 13.41 -9.34 3.39
C GLU A 48 12.94 -8.75 2.07
N HIS A 49 13.53 -9.22 0.96
CA HIS A 49 13.21 -8.79 -0.38
C HIS A 49 13.05 -9.97 -1.32
N ILE A 50 11.98 -9.91 -2.11
CA ILE A 50 11.74 -10.82 -3.23
C ILE A 50 11.47 -9.98 -4.47
N ASN A 51 12.19 -10.27 -5.55
CA ASN A 51 11.80 -9.82 -6.89
C ASN A 51 11.06 -10.97 -7.57
N TYR A 52 9.75 -10.82 -7.75
CA TYR A 52 8.89 -11.79 -8.41
C TYR A 52 8.43 -11.22 -9.75
N GLU A 53 8.91 -11.78 -10.85
CA GLU A 53 8.54 -11.38 -12.22
C GLU A 53 8.72 -9.88 -12.51
N GLY A 54 9.76 -9.27 -11.93
CA GLY A 54 10.04 -7.84 -12.09
C GLY A 54 9.22 -6.93 -11.18
N THR A 55 8.54 -7.48 -10.17
CA THR A 55 7.86 -6.75 -9.10
C THR A 55 8.60 -6.98 -7.79
N HIS A 56 8.93 -5.90 -7.09
CA HIS A 56 9.68 -5.91 -5.85
C HIS A 56 8.74 -5.91 -4.64
N PHE A 57 8.92 -6.89 -3.76
CA PHE A 57 8.22 -6.99 -2.48
C PHE A 57 9.23 -6.87 -1.35
N TYR A 58 8.98 -5.94 -0.42
CA TYR A 58 9.77 -5.74 0.79
C TYR A 58 8.96 -6.28 1.97
N GLY A 59 9.33 -7.48 2.44
CA GLY A 59 8.57 -8.25 3.40
C GLY A 59 9.06 -8.05 4.84
N ILE A 60 8.14 -7.84 5.77
CA ILE A 60 8.40 -7.93 7.21
C ILE A 60 7.33 -8.79 7.89
N HIS A 61 7.77 -9.72 8.74
CA HIS A 61 6.84 -10.52 9.52
C HIS A 61 6.12 -9.64 10.55
N ARG A 62 4.80 -9.81 10.71
CA ARG A 62 3.95 -8.95 11.56
C ARG A 62 4.44 -8.84 12.99
N ASP A 63 4.97 -9.94 13.53
CA ASP A 63 5.47 -10.05 14.91
C ASP A 63 6.90 -9.52 15.09
N LYS A 64 7.57 -9.12 14.01
CA LYS A 64 8.96 -8.62 14.00
C LYS A 64 9.06 -7.11 13.71
N GLN A 65 7.93 -6.42 13.60
CA GLN A 65 7.91 -5.01 13.21
C GLN A 65 8.45 -4.05 14.28
N MET A 66 8.36 -4.41 15.56
CA MET A 66 8.83 -3.59 16.68
C MET A 66 10.09 -4.19 17.29
N LYS A 67 11.13 -3.38 17.49
CA LYS A 67 12.37 -3.80 18.15
C LYS A 67 12.23 -3.67 19.67
N SER A 68 13.32 -3.95 20.39
CA SER A 68 13.37 -3.89 21.85
C SER A 68 12.89 -2.56 22.46
N ASN A 69 12.97 -1.45 21.73
CA ASN A 69 12.42 -0.16 22.11
C ASN A 69 12.21 0.76 20.89
N VAL A 70 11.61 1.93 21.11
CA VAL A 70 11.33 2.94 20.06
C VAL A 70 12.62 3.41 19.37
N SER A 71 13.69 3.69 20.12
CA SER A 71 14.94 4.22 19.54
C SER A 71 15.63 3.22 18.61
N THR A 72 15.67 1.94 19.01
CA THR A 72 16.20 0.87 18.16
C THR A 72 15.31 0.63 16.94
N THR A 73 13.99 0.74 17.11
CA THR A 73 13.03 0.64 16.00
C THR A 73 13.24 1.77 14.99
N VAL A 74 13.34 3.04 15.42
CA VAL A 74 13.62 4.18 14.52
C VAL A 74 14.88 3.95 13.68
N LYS A 75 15.98 3.52 14.31
CA LYS A 75 17.25 3.26 13.60
C LYS A 75 17.12 2.12 12.59
N ALA A 76 16.43 1.04 12.95
CA ALA A 76 16.19 -0.08 12.05
C ALA A 76 15.41 0.37 10.81
N TYR A 77 14.34 1.14 10.98
CA TYR A 77 13.52 1.62 9.85
C TYR A 77 14.22 2.66 9.00
N GLN A 78 15.13 3.48 9.55
CA GLN A 78 15.97 4.36 8.74
C GLN A 78 16.91 3.58 7.81
N ALA A 79 17.48 2.47 8.30
CA ALA A 79 18.29 1.58 7.47
C ALA A 79 17.43 0.87 6.41
N MET A 80 16.28 0.31 6.80
CA MET A 80 15.31 -0.31 5.88
C MET A 80 14.89 0.64 4.77
N LYS A 81 14.49 1.88 5.12
CA LYS A 81 14.14 2.94 4.19
C LYS A 81 15.25 3.18 3.17
N SER A 82 16.50 3.30 3.64
CA SER A 82 17.65 3.53 2.75
C SER A 82 17.84 2.40 1.74
N HIS A 83 17.68 1.13 2.16
CA HIS A 83 17.76 -0.02 1.26
C HIS A 83 16.61 -0.05 0.25
N VAL A 84 15.39 0.19 0.69
CA VAL A 84 14.20 0.22 -0.18
C VAL A 84 14.35 1.32 -1.23
N LEU A 85 14.67 2.55 -0.81
CA LEU A 85 14.85 3.69 -1.73
C LEU A 85 15.96 3.42 -2.75
N SER A 86 17.10 2.86 -2.32
CA SER A 86 18.16 2.50 -3.25
C SER A 86 17.73 1.46 -4.30
N LEU A 87 16.89 0.49 -3.93
CA LEU A 87 16.35 -0.50 -4.87
C LEU A 87 15.26 0.07 -5.79
N MET A 88 14.66 1.19 -5.40
CA MET A 88 13.76 1.99 -6.23
C MET A 88 14.50 3.01 -7.10
N GLU A 89 15.85 3.03 -7.05
CA GLU A 89 16.70 4.02 -7.73
C GLU A 89 16.44 5.46 -7.26
N LEU A 90 16.03 5.62 -6.00
CA LEU A 90 15.80 6.90 -5.34
C LEU A 90 16.95 7.24 -4.38
N ASP A 91 17.15 8.53 -4.11
CA ASP A 91 18.12 8.98 -3.12
C ASP A 91 17.70 8.51 -1.72
N PRO A 92 18.61 8.01 -0.86
CA PRO A 92 18.26 7.59 0.51
C PRO A 92 17.63 8.69 1.37
N SER A 93 17.85 9.96 1.02
CA SER A 93 17.24 11.12 1.66
C SER A 93 15.87 11.50 1.09
N THR A 94 15.38 10.81 0.04
CA THR A 94 14.05 11.05 -0.54
C THR A 94 12.98 11.03 0.55
N PRO A 95 12.14 12.08 0.64
CA PRO A 95 11.09 12.14 1.64
C PRO A 95 9.98 11.14 1.30
N VAL A 96 9.49 10.46 2.33
CA VAL A 96 8.42 9.47 2.24
C VAL A 96 7.17 10.02 2.90
N TYR A 97 6.12 10.19 2.10
CA TYR A 97 4.82 10.66 2.54
C TYR A 97 3.87 9.48 2.66
N GLN A 98 3.50 9.13 3.89
CA GLN A 98 2.43 8.18 4.13
C GLN A 98 1.08 8.91 4.06
N ILE A 99 0.18 8.39 3.23
CA ILE A 99 -1.18 8.92 3.10
C ILE A 99 -2.16 7.92 3.69
N VAL A 100 -2.97 8.38 4.64
CA VAL A 100 -3.97 7.57 5.34
C VAL A 100 -5.30 8.31 5.37
N GLY A 101 -6.38 7.56 5.49
CA GLY A 101 -7.71 8.15 5.61
C GLY A 101 -8.79 7.10 5.79
N ASP A 102 -10.03 7.51 5.58
CA ASP A 102 -11.17 6.60 5.66
C ASP A 102 -11.25 5.69 4.42
N SER A 103 -11.72 4.45 4.64
CA SER A 103 -12.09 3.52 3.58
C SER A 103 -13.46 3.86 2.97
N ALA A 104 -14.27 4.67 3.65
CA ALA A 104 -15.51 5.20 3.08
C ALA A 104 -15.24 6.19 1.93
N ALA A 105 -16.11 6.18 0.92
CA ALA A 105 -16.03 7.13 -0.19
C ALA A 105 -16.31 8.57 0.26
N TYR A 106 -15.51 9.50 -0.25
CA TYR A 106 -15.71 10.93 -0.10
C TYR A 106 -16.91 11.43 -0.91
N GLY A 107 -17.36 12.65 -0.63
CA GLY A 107 -18.23 13.38 -1.55
C GLY A 107 -17.47 13.80 -2.81
N HIS A 108 -18.17 14.22 -3.87
CA HIS A 108 -17.52 14.65 -5.12
C HIS A 108 -16.53 15.81 -4.87
N GLU A 109 -16.95 16.82 -4.11
CA GLU A 109 -16.09 17.94 -3.70
C GLU A 109 -14.93 17.46 -2.82
N GLY A 110 -15.16 16.50 -1.93
CA GLY A 110 -14.12 15.90 -1.10
C GLY A 110 -13.04 15.17 -1.92
N THR A 111 -13.44 14.43 -2.95
CA THR A 111 -12.51 13.80 -3.90
C THR A 111 -11.64 14.86 -4.61
N GLN A 112 -12.23 15.97 -5.08
CA GLN A 112 -11.48 17.05 -5.72
C GLN A 112 -10.53 17.76 -4.76
N ARG A 113 -11.02 18.14 -3.57
CA ARG A 113 -10.22 18.79 -2.52
C ARG A 113 -9.07 17.91 -2.04
N THR A 114 -9.27 16.59 -1.99
CA THR A 114 -8.20 15.63 -1.66
C THR A 114 -7.09 15.71 -2.72
N MET A 115 -7.41 15.67 -4.01
CA MET A 115 -6.42 15.76 -5.08
C MET A 115 -5.63 17.07 -5.05
N GLU A 116 -6.30 18.20 -4.79
CA GLU A 116 -5.65 19.51 -4.62
C GLU A 116 -4.74 19.54 -3.40
N PHE A 117 -5.19 18.97 -2.28
CA PHE A 117 -4.39 18.85 -1.07
C PHE A 117 -3.11 18.04 -1.29
N LEU A 118 -3.22 16.87 -1.93
CA LEU A 118 -2.05 16.03 -2.25
C LEU A 118 -1.03 16.78 -3.11
N ARG A 119 -1.49 17.50 -4.15
CA ARG A 119 -0.64 18.33 -5.02
C ARG A 119 0.11 19.43 -4.28
N ASN A 120 -0.54 20.06 -3.32
CA ASN A 120 0.01 21.22 -2.62
C ASN A 120 0.99 20.83 -1.52
N VAL A 121 0.88 19.62 -0.96
CA VAL A 121 1.68 19.17 0.18
C VAL A 121 2.83 18.26 -0.24
N ILE A 122 2.63 17.39 -1.24
CA ILE A 122 3.64 16.39 -1.63
C ILE A 122 4.64 17.00 -2.61
N THR A 123 5.92 17.00 -2.23
CA THR A 123 6.99 17.50 -3.12
C THR A 123 7.16 16.62 -4.36
N PRO A 124 7.56 17.17 -5.53
CA PRO A 124 7.70 16.43 -6.80
C PRO A 124 8.46 15.10 -6.71
N GLU A 125 9.57 15.10 -5.97
CA GLU A 125 10.52 13.99 -5.83
C GLU A 125 10.19 12.99 -4.71
N ALA A 126 9.13 13.24 -3.94
CA ALA A 126 8.74 12.41 -2.80
C ALA A 126 8.24 11.02 -3.22
N LEU A 127 8.55 10.02 -2.40
CA LEU A 127 7.92 8.71 -2.46
C LEU A 127 6.55 8.75 -1.75
N VAL A 128 5.52 8.23 -2.41
CA VAL A 128 4.18 8.06 -1.81
C VAL A 128 4.02 6.64 -1.25
N LEU A 129 3.76 6.52 0.05
CA LEU A 129 3.37 5.27 0.71
C LEU A 129 1.86 5.32 1.03
N TYR A 130 1.10 4.32 0.61
CA TYR A 130 -0.34 4.28 0.87
C TYR A 130 -0.89 2.85 0.86
N GLY A 131 -2.06 2.63 1.46
CA GLY A 131 -2.75 1.34 1.41
C GLY A 131 -3.18 1.01 -0.02
N TYR A 132 -2.65 -0.09 -0.59
CA TYR A 132 -2.92 -0.46 -1.98
C TYR A 132 -4.28 -1.18 -2.13
N THR A 133 -5.38 -0.49 -1.83
CA THR A 133 -6.75 -1.01 -1.94
C THR A 133 -7.76 0.12 -2.18
N GLY A 134 -7.71 0.73 -3.37
CA GLY A 134 -8.64 1.79 -3.76
C GLY A 134 -10.03 1.25 -4.09
N HIS A 135 -11.07 1.83 -3.47
CA HIS A 135 -12.46 1.56 -3.83
C HIS A 135 -13.01 2.68 -4.73
N PHE A 136 -13.52 2.30 -5.91
CA PHE A 136 -13.98 3.21 -6.96
C PHE A 136 -15.49 3.08 -7.13
N GLU A 137 -16.22 4.11 -6.69
CA GLU A 137 -17.68 4.14 -6.83
C GLU A 137 -18.08 4.53 -8.26
N LYS A 138 -19.23 4.02 -8.71
CA LYS A 138 -19.76 4.27 -10.06
C LYS A 138 -20.11 5.74 -10.31
N ASP A 139 -20.42 6.49 -9.26
CA ASP A 139 -20.75 7.91 -9.35
C ASP A 139 -19.51 8.82 -9.38
N GLY A 140 -18.30 8.26 -9.45
CA GLY A 140 -17.06 9.02 -9.54
C GLY A 140 -16.47 9.39 -8.18
N THR A 141 -17.13 9.06 -7.07
CA THR A 141 -16.54 9.23 -5.74
C THR A 141 -15.43 8.21 -5.48
N ARG A 142 -14.54 8.56 -4.56
CA ARG A 142 -13.31 7.81 -4.24
C ARG A 142 -13.14 7.75 -2.73
N CYS A 143 -12.68 6.63 -2.19
CA CYS A 143 -12.07 6.61 -0.86
C CYS A 143 -10.64 7.17 -0.91
N VAL A 144 -9.95 7.22 0.23
CA VAL A 144 -8.57 7.72 0.30
C VAL A 144 -7.63 6.99 -0.67
N ASN A 145 -7.61 5.67 -0.63
CA ASN A 145 -6.68 4.86 -1.42
C ASN A 145 -6.93 4.97 -2.93
N ALA A 146 -8.20 5.15 -3.32
CA ALA A 146 -8.56 5.38 -4.72
C ALA A 146 -8.16 6.78 -5.19
N SER A 147 -8.33 7.80 -4.34
CA SER A 147 -7.86 9.16 -4.63
C SER A 147 -6.33 9.21 -4.78
N VAL A 148 -5.60 8.51 -3.91
CA VAL A 148 -4.13 8.41 -4.01
C VAL A 148 -3.71 7.66 -5.27
N SER A 149 -4.44 6.61 -5.65
CA SER A 149 -4.21 5.86 -6.90
C SER A 149 -4.37 6.75 -8.14
N ASP A 150 -5.43 7.56 -8.18
CA ASP A 150 -5.66 8.55 -9.24
C ASP A 150 -4.53 9.60 -9.28
N PHE A 151 -4.08 10.07 -8.11
CA PHE A 151 -2.95 11.02 -7.99
C PHE A 151 -1.63 10.45 -8.51
N ILE A 152 -1.27 9.24 -8.09
CA ILE A 152 -0.04 8.56 -8.53
C ILE A 152 -0.04 8.39 -10.06
N THR A 153 -1.16 7.97 -10.62
CA THR A 153 -1.31 7.74 -12.06
C THR A 153 -1.24 9.05 -12.84
N ALA A 154 -1.97 10.08 -12.39
CA ALA A 154 -2.04 11.36 -13.10
C ALA A 154 -0.71 12.11 -13.10
N GLU A 155 0.10 11.95 -12.06
CA GLU A 155 1.36 12.69 -11.88
C GLU A 155 2.61 11.83 -12.04
N ASN A 156 2.46 10.55 -12.39
CA ASN A 156 3.55 9.59 -12.54
C ASN A 156 4.49 9.60 -11.32
N ARG A 157 3.91 9.56 -10.11
CA ARG A 157 4.66 9.64 -8.84
C ARG A 157 5.34 8.31 -8.52
N PRO A 158 6.56 8.32 -7.97
CA PRO A 158 7.10 7.11 -7.37
C PRO A 158 6.22 6.72 -6.17
N ALA A 159 5.84 5.45 -6.11
CA ALA A 159 4.92 4.95 -5.10
C ALA A 159 5.34 3.57 -4.59
N LEU A 160 5.04 3.35 -3.32
CA LEU A 160 5.21 2.09 -2.62
C LEU A 160 3.83 1.65 -2.11
N GLY A 161 3.30 0.57 -2.68
CA GLY A 161 2.01 0.03 -2.27
C GLY A 161 2.14 -0.69 -0.92
N ASN A 162 1.52 -0.18 0.13
CA ASN A 162 1.49 -0.83 1.43
C ASN A 162 0.39 -1.90 1.45
N ILE A 163 0.77 -3.14 1.71
CA ILE A 163 -0.10 -4.30 1.62
C ILE A 163 0.12 -5.25 2.80
N VAL A 164 -0.93 -5.99 3.13
CA VAL A 164 -0.92 -7.08 4.11
C VAL A 164 -1.28 -8.42 3.46
N GLY A 165 -0.70 -9.50 3.96
CA GLY A 165 -0.76 -10.83 3.34
C GLY A 165 -2.16 -11.39 3.12
N TYR A 166 -3.12 -11.14 4.03
CA TYR A 166 -4.46 -11.71 3.93
C TYR A 166 -5.53 -10.72 3.43
N HIS A 167 -5.65 -9.55 4.06
CA HIS A 167 -6.71 -8.59 3.66
C HIS A 167 -6.50 -7.98 2.28
N THR A 168 -5.26 -7.84 1.78
CA THR A 168 -5.05 -7.26 0.45
C THR A 168 -5.57 -8.17 -0.66
N PRO A 169 -5.19 -9.47 -0.73
CA PRO A 169 -5.80 -10.38 -1.69
C PRO A 169 -7.33 -10.43 -1.58
N ALA A 170 -7.86 -10.50 -0.34
CA ALA A 170 -9.30 -10.53 -0.12
C ALA A 170 -10.01 -9.28 -0.66
N ALA A 171 -9.43 -8.10 -0.49
CA ALA A 171 -9.97 -6.84 -0.99
C ALA A 171 -9.98 -6.76 -2.52
N LEU A 172 -8.89 -7.20 -3.16
CA LEU A 172 -8.75 -7.21 -4.62
C LEU A 172 -9.71 -8.21 -5.27
N GLU A 173 -9.95 -9.36 -4.63
CA GLU A 173 -10.82 -10.42 -5.18
C GLU A 173 -12.30 -10.19 -4.88
N ASN A 174 -12.63 -9.71 -3.66
CA ASN A 174 -14.00 -9.76 -3.15
C ASN A 174 -14.62 -8.38 -2.84
N TRP A 175 -13.82 -7.33 -2.65
CA TRP A 175 -14.32 -6.02 -2.20
C TRP A 175 -14.31 -4.96 -3.30
N ASN A 176 -14.10 -5.40 -4.56
CA ASN A 176 -14.04 -4.52 -5.72
C ASN A 176 -13.02 -3.38 -5.53
N CYS A 177 -11.89 -3.70 -4.89
CA CYS A 177 -10.77 -2.78 -4.73
C CYS A 177 -9.75 -2.99 -5.85
N SER A 178 -9.06 -1.91 -6.23
CA SER A 178 -7.98 -1.94 -7.21
C SER A 178 -6.96 -0.82 -6.95
N GLY A 179 -5.89 -0.82 -7.73
CA GLY A 179 -4.86 0.22 -7.73
C GLY A 179 -4.15 0.25 -9.09
N PRO A 180 -3.23 1.20 -9.30
CA PRO A 180 -2.40 1.27 -10.49
C PRO A 180 -1.33 0.18 -10.46
N ASP A 181 -0.85 -0.27 -11.62
CA ASP A 181 0.24 -1.25 -11.66
C ASP A 181 1.54 -0.68 -11.07
N LEU A 182 1.87 -1.05 -9.83
CA LEU A 182 3.11 -0.66 -9.16
C LEU A 182 4.20 -1.72 -9.32
N LYS A 183 5.46 -1.27 -9.31
CA LYS A 183 6.64 -2.14 -9.29
C LYS A 183 7.14 -2.46 -7.89
N HIS A 184 6.66 -1.76 -6.87
CA HIS A 184 7.20 -1.81 -5.52
C HIS A 184 6.07 -1.89 -4.49
N TYR A 185 6.14 -2.90 -3.63
CA TYR A 185 5.19 -3.13 -2.55
C TYR A 185 5.90 -3.37 -1.22
N PHE A 186 5.40 -2.74 -0.16
CA PHE A 186 5.79 -3.05 1.21
C PHE A 186 4.76 -4.02 1.77
N LEU A 187 5.20 -5.22 2.17
CA LEU A 187 4.32 -6.33 2.54
C LEU A 187 4.55 -6.71 4.00
N VAL A 188 3.49 -6.57 4.80
CA VAL A 188 3.44 -7.22 6.11
C VAL A 188 2.79 -8.58 5.95
N TYR A 189 3.52 -9.62 6.32
CA TYR A 189 3.07 -11.01 6.26
C TYR A 189 3.09 -11.63 7.67
N GLY A 190 2.37 -12.71 7.87
CA GLY A 190 2.35 -13.45 9.12
C GLY A 190 2.54 -14.93 8.85
N ASP A 191 2.33 -15.77 9.86
CA ASP A 191 2.34 -17.21 9.67
C ASP A 191 1.17 -17.71 8.81
N ASP A 192 0.16 -16.86 8.54
CA ASP A 192 -1.01 -17.00 7.65
C ASP A 192 -1.42 -18.45 7.24
N GLU A 193 -1.43 -19.39 8.20
CA GLU A 193 -1.95 -20.73 8.02
C GLU A 193 -3.48 -20.66 8.06
N SER A 194 -4.07 -20.71 6.86
CA SER A 194 -5.51 -20.77 6.57
C SER A 194 -6.29 -19.45 6.63
N LYS A 195 -7.05 -19.23 5.54
CA LYS A 195 -8.06 -18.16 5.37
C LYS A 195 -9.27 -18.30 6.32
N GLU A 196 -9.31 -19.34 7.14
CA GLU A 196 -10.41 -19.67 8.06
C GLU A 196 -9.98 -19.41 9.52
N GLY A 197 -10.75 -18.59 10.23
CA GLY A 197 -10.58 -18.38 11.68
C GLY A 197 -9.86 -17.11 12.13
N GLY A 198 -9.63 -16.14 11.23
CA GLY A 198 -9.21 -14.78 11.62
C GLY A 198 -7.75 -14.67 12.09
N LYS A 199 -6.87 -15.58 11.65
CA LYS A 199 -5.44 -15.59 12.01
C LYS A 199 -4.51 -14.95 10.98
N GLY A 200 -5.03 -14.57 9.81
CA GLY A 200 -4.26 -13.93 8.75
C GLY A 200 -3.83 -12.50 9.10
N THR A 201 -2.88 -11.96 8.34
CA THR A 201 -2.41 -10.57 8.50
C THR A 201 -3.41 -9.57 7.93
N VAL A 202 -3.90 -8.67 8.77
CA VAL A 202 -5.03 -7.77 8.48
C VAL A 202 -4.61 -6.30 8.39
N PHE A 203 -5.46 -5.47 7.78
CA PHE A 203 -5.24 -4.02 7.75
C PHE A 203 -5.14 -3.45 9.16
N GLY A 204 -4.07 -2.72 9.43
CA GLY A 204 -3.75 -2.21 10.76
C GLY A 204 -2.57 -2.95 11.42
N ASP A 205 -2.22 -4.16 10.95
CA ASP A 205 -1.00 -4.84 11.36
C ASP A 205 0.24 -4.11 10.83
N ASP A 206 0.12 -3.47 9.67
CA ASP A 206 1.14 -2.69 8.98
C ASP A 206 1.44 -1.32 9.59
N VAL A 207 0.61 -0.84 10.52
CA VAL A 207 0.73 0.51 11.13
C VAL A 207 2.13 0.75 11.71
N THR A 208 2.74 -0.25 12.34
CA THR A 208 4.08 -0.06 12.89
C THR A 208 5.07 0.15 11.76
N SER A 209 5.13 -0.74 10.79
CA SER A 209 6.12 -0.63 9.74
C SER A 209 5.94 0.62 8.89
N SER A 210 4.71 0.96 8.52
CA SER A 210 4.43 2.12 7.68
C SER A 210 4.72 3.46 8.40
N ASP A 211 4.42 3.57 9.69
CA ASP A 211 4.64 4.80 10.47
C ASP A 211 6.13 5.06 10.76
N TYR A 212 6.91 4.01 11.05
CA TYR A 212 8.35 4.16 11.29
C TYR A 212 9.12 4.40 9.99
N PHE A 213 8.69 3.81 8.88
CA PHE A 213 9.30 3.97 7.56
C PHE A 213 9.15 5.38 6.97
N SER A 214 8.06 6.08 7.29
CA SER A 214 7.67 7.33 6.61
C SER A 214 8.13 8.59 7.34
N ASP A 215 8.39 9.69 6.63
CA ASP A 215 8.81 10.95 7.26
C ASP A 215 7.64 11.89 7.56
N TYR A 216 6.60 11.83 6.74
CA TYR A 216 5.41 12.69 6.82
C TYR A 216 4.13 11.87 6.82
N LEU A 217 3.12 12.34 7.56
CA LEU A 217 1.77 11.79 7.50
C LEU A 217 0.81 12.80 6.88
N LEU A 218 0.09 12.37 5.86
CA LEU A 218 -1.05 13.09 5.29
C LEU A 218 -2.32 12.35 5.69
N LEU A 219 -3.13 12.99 6.53
CA LEU A 219 -4.37 12.48 7.06
C LEU A 219 -5.56 13.10 6.29
N CYS A 220 -6.11 12.33 5.36
CA CYS A 220 -7.26 12.72 4.53
C CYS A 220 -8.56 12.22 5.14
N GLU A 221 -9.08 12.96 6.13
CA GLU A 221 -10.13 12.49 7.03
C GLU A 221 -9.78 11.13 7.66
N GLY A 222 -10.66 10.49 8.43
CA GLY A 222 -10.40 9.13 8.88
C GLY A 222 -11.22 8.65 10.07
N GLY A 223 -10.80 7.51 10.59
CA GLY A 223 -11.40 6.83 11.74
C GLY A 223 -10.36 6.44 12.78
N VAL A 224 -10.64 5.37 13.54
CA VAL A 224 -9.79 4.95 14.66
C VAL A 224 -8.37 4.58 14.22
N GLN A 225 -8.21 3.91 13.07
CA GLN A 225 -6.89 3.47 12.58
C GLN A 225 -6.02 4.66 12.17
N SER A 226 -6.53 5.56 11.36
CA SER A 226 -5.80 6.75 10.92
C SER A 226 -5.51 7.72 12.09
N PHE A 227 -6.39 7.77 13.10
CA PHE A 227 -6.11 8.49 14.35
C PHE A 227 -4.95 7.88 15.13
N ARG A 228 -4.88 6.54 15.23
CA ARG A 228 -3.73 5.84 15.83
C ARG A 228 -2.43 6.18 15.12
N GLN A 229 -2.44 6.22 13.78
CA GLN A 229 -1.26 6.60 12.98
C GLN A 229 -0.85 8.06 13.24
N ALA A 230 -1.81 8.98 13.31
CA ALA A 230 -1.53 10.38 13.69
C ALA A 230 -0.88 10.48 15.07
N CYS A 231 -1.38 9.75 16.07
CA CYS A 231 -0.76 9.68 17.39
C CYS A 231 0.67 9.15 17.33
N ASN A 232 0.94 8.11 16.54
CA ASN A 232 2.28 7.57 16.38
C ASN A 232 3.24 8.62 15.79
N PHE A 233 2.84 9.34 14.74
CA PHE A 233 3.67 10.40 14.15
C PHE A 233 3.99 11.52 15.13
N LEU A 234 2.97 11.97 15.88
CA LEU A 234 3.16 13.00 16.91
C LEU A 234 4.13 12.54 18.00
N LEU A 235 4.03 11.28 18.44
CA LEU A 235 4.96 10.68 19.42
C LEU A 235 6.38 10.53 18.87
N LEU A 236 6.53 10.30 17.56
CA LEU A 236 7.81 10.24 16.87
C LEU A 236 8.38 11.61 16.53
N GLY A 237 7.66 12.70 16.82
CA GLY A 237 8.05 14.07 16.46
C GLY A 237 8.07 14.32 14.95
N LYS A 238 7.28 13.56 14.18
CA LYS A 238 7.17 13.67 12.72
C LYS A 238 5.99 14.58 12.33
N PRO A 239 6.09 15.33 11.22
CA PRO A 239 5.01 16.23 10.82
C PRO A 239 3.76 15.49 10.35
N VAL A 240 2.59 16.07 10.68
CA VAL A 240 1.27 15.61 10.24
C VAL A 240 0.56 16.76 9.53
N TYR A 241 0.13 16.52 8.29
CA TYR A 241 -0.74 17.41 7.53
C TYR A 241 -2.12 16.78 7.46
N THR A 242 -3.18 17.57 7.57
CA THR A 242 -4.54 17.05 7.57
C THR A 242 -5.47 17.87 6.70
N ILE A 243 -6.43 17.18 6.11
CA ILE A 243 -7.62 17.77 5.50
C ILE A 243 -8.86 17.06 6.05
N THR A 244 -9.88 17.84 6.36
CA THR A 244 -11.17 17.37 6.91
C THR A 244 -12.34 17.74 6.01
N ASP A 245 -13.52 17.25 6.36
CA ASP A 245 -14.78 17.53 5.69
C ASP A 245 -14.77 17.09 4.22
N LEU A 246 -14.32 15.85 3.98
CA LEU A 246 -14.28 15.21 2.66
C LEU A 246 -15.53 14.37 2.39
N ARG A 247 -16.22 13.86 3.42
CA ARG A 247 -17.48 13.10 3.25
C ARG A 247 -18.62 13.95 2.66
N GLY A 248 -19.44 13.32 1.82
CA GLY A 248 -20.67 13.93 1.29
C GLY A 248 -21.91 13.59 2.13
N GLU A 249 -23.06 14.17 1.77
CA GLU A 249 -24.34 13.94 2.47
C GLU A 249 -24.75 12.47 2.53
N LYS A 250 -24.45 11.68 1.49
CA LYS A 250 -24.71 10.22 1.47
C LYS A 250 -23.93 9.48 2.56
N THR A 251 -22.68 9.85 2.82
CA THR A 251 -21.83 9.24 3.85
C THR A 251 -22.18 9.74 5.25
N ALA A 252 -22.63 10.99 5.38
CA ALA A 252 -23.15 11.53 6.64
C ALA A 252 -24.46 10.86 7.08
N SER A 253 -25.29 10.44 6.12
CA SER A 253 -26.61 9.84 6.36
C SER A 253 -26.55 8.39 6.85
N ALA A 254 -25.53 7.61 6.45
CA ALA A 254 -25.33 6.24 6.92
C ALA A 254 -25.04 6.14 8.43
N VAL A 255 -24.50 7.21 9.03
CA VAL A 255 -24.32 7.33 10.50
C VAL A 255 -25.66 7.61 11.19
N ILE A 256 -26.57 8.29 10.51
CA ILE A 256 -27.86 8.73 11.06
C ILE A 256 -28.89 7.58 11.07
N GLU A 257 -28.88 6.69 10.08
CA GLU A 257 -29.88 5.61 9.97
C GLU A 257 -29.80 4.54 11.07
N LYS A 258 -28.64 4.34 11.73
CA LYS A 258 -28.52 3.32 12.80
C LYS A 258 -28.86 3.82 14.20
N THR A 259 -28.98 5.13 14.43
CA THR A 259 -29.18 5.66 15.80
C THR A 259 -30.21 6.78 15.90
N GLY A 260 -30.70 7.34 14.78
CA GLY A 260 -31.64 8.47 14.80
C GLY A 260 -31.06 9.78 15.36
N GLU A 261 -29.79 9.77 15.80
CA GLU A 261 -29.12 10.91 16.40
C GLU A 261 -27.95 11.37 15.51
N ARG A 262 -27.93 12.66 15.19
CA ARG A 262 -26.70 13.32 14.69
C ARG A 262 -25.69 13.36 15.83
N LYS A 263 -24.81 12.37 15.93
CA LYS A 263 -23.60 12.52 16.74
C LYS A 263 -22.63 13.44 16.02
N LYS A 264 -22.53 14.69 16.47
CA LYS A 264 -21.36 15.53 16.20
C LYS A 264 -20.18 14.91 16.94
N TYR A 265 -19.30 14.23 16.21
CA TYR A 265 -18.11 13.62 16.80
C TYR A 265 -17.00 14.62 17.10
N PHE A 266 -17.11 15.86 16.62
CA PHE A 266 -16.21 16.95 16.96
C PHE A 266 -17.00 18.26 17.06
N ALA A 267 -16.93 18.88 18.24
CA ALA A 267 -17.29 20.26 18.52
C ALA A 267 -16.09 20.89 19.25
#